data_AF-A0A7G6XJB8-F1
#
_entry.id   AF-A0A7G6XJB8-F1
#
_cell.length_a   1.000
_cell.length_b   1.000
_cell.length_c   1.000
_cell.angle_alpha   90.00
_cell.angle_beta   90.00
_cell.angle_gamma   90.00
#
_symmetry.space_group_name_H-M   'P 1'
#
loop_
_entity.id
_entity.type
_entity.pdbx_description
1 polymer ?
#
loop_
_entity_poly.entity_id
_entity_poly.type
_entity_poly.pdbx_seq_one_letter_code
_entity_poly.pdbx_strand_id
1 'polypeptide(L)'
;MRTILSAVLIVLVALLVPASAVAYWADRDLGDADRYTAAMSPLAENPAVQEVVVTHTARALTGQIDAGPFQAGVDALLGEALHSFADTPAYRTAWDAANRAAHAAFLHALTTGHGNAVTIDLAPVVAQIKSELVADEVPFADRIPVTRLSVEVMEYDNLGALRKGFRMLQIAGVWLPVLTLLLAVSAVAVAVRRRRAVIATGLGLAVGAVLLWLTVEVCRRLTLDDLPADIDRAAAGAVYDALTAFLRTTAWVVLLIGLAAALAAWVTGRLRRTP
;
A
#
# COMPACT_ATOMS: atom_id res chain seq x y z
N MET A 1 -26.50 32.71 8.13
CA MET A 1 -26.63 31.35 7.54
C MET A 1 -25.54 31.02 6.52
N ARG A 2 -25.34 31.81 5.45
CA ARG A 2 -24.38 31.51 4.36
C ARG A 2 -22.90 31.35 4.81
N THR A 3 -22.46 32.10 5.82
CA THR A 3 -21.09 32.00 6.38
C THR A 3 -20.85 30.71 7.15
N ILE A 4 -21.84 30.27 7.94
CA ILE A 4 -21.79 29.01 8.70
C ILE A 4 -21.80 27.83 7.72
N LEU A 5 -22.66 27.87 6.70
CA LEU A 5 -22.72 26.85 5.65
C LEU A 5 -21.37 26.71 4.92
N SER A 6 -20.73 27.83 4.56
CA SER A 6 -19.40 27.81 3.92
C SER A 6 -18.31 27.25 4.85
N ALA A 7 -18.31 27.62 6.13
CA ALA A 7 -17.35 27.10 7.09
C ALA A 7 -17.50 25.58 7.29
N VAL A 8 -18.74 25.09 7.43
CA VAL A 8 -19.04 23.65 7.52
C VAL A 8 -18.59 22.92 6.26
N LEU A 9 -18.87 23.46 5.07
CA LEU A 9 -18.41 22.89 3.79
C LEU A 9 -16.89 22.78 3.71
N ILE A 10 -16.14 23.79 4.17
CA ILE A 10 -14.67 23.79 4.14
C ILE A 10 -14.12 22.74 5.10
N VAL A 11 -14.65 22.64 6.32
CA VAL A 11 -14.25 21.61 7.29
C VAL A 11 -14.56 20.21 6.73
N LEU A 12 -15.73 20.06 6.12
CA LEU A 12 -16.16 18.80 5.53
C LEU A 12 -15.26 18.39 4.35
N VAL A 13 -14.89 19.32 3.46
CA VAL A 13 -13.90 19.07 2.40
C VAL A 13 -12.54 18.69 2.99
N ALA A 14 -12.08 19.39 4.03
CA ALA A 14 -10.80 19.10 4.68
C ALA A 14 -10.75 17.68 5.29
N LEU A 15 -11.87 17.17 5.79
CA LEU A 15 -11.99 15.81 6.34
C LEU A 15 -12.22 14.74 5.27
N LEU A 16 -12.99 15.04 4.22
CA LEU A 16 -13.23 14.04 3.18
C LEU A 16 -12.02 13.83 2.27
N VAL A 17 -11.12 14.80 2.13
CA VAL A 17 -9.89 14.65 1.31
C VAL A 17 -9.00 13.47 1.77
N PRO A 18 -8.59 13.38 3.05
CA PRO A 18 -7.83 12.22 3.52
C PRO A 18 -8.64 10.93 3.39
N ALA A 19 -9.94 10.95 3.72
CA ALA A 19 -10.80 9.77 3.58
C ALA A 19 -10.93 9.28 2.12
N SER A 20 -11.01 10.22 1.16
CA SER A 20 -11.10 9.90 -0.26
C SER A 20 -9.79 9.33 -0.79
N ALA A 21 -8.64 9.86 -0.34
CA ALA A 21 -7.33 9.34 -0.71
C ALA A 21 -7.13 7.91 -0.22
N VAL A 22 -7.50 7.62 1.03
CA VAL A 22 -7.44 6.26 1.60
C VAL A 22 -8.42 5.32 0.89
N ALA A 23 -9.63 5.80 0.56
CA ALA A 23 -10.60 5.00 -0.18
C ALA A 23 -10.13 4.65 -1.59
N TYR A 24 -9.61 5.64 -2.31
CA TYR A 24 -9.06 5.43 -3.65
C TYR A 24 -7.84 4.50 -3.63
N TRP A 25 -6.93 4.69 -2.67
CA TRP A 25 -5.76 3.84 -2.50
C TRP A 25 -6.13 2.38 -2.24
N ALA A 26 -7.08 2.12 -1.34
CA ALA A 26 -7.50 0.76 -1.04
C ALA A 26 -8.25 0.08 -2.19
N ASP A 27 -8.99 0.83 -3.00
CA ASP A 27 -9.66 0.29 -4.18
C ASP A 27 -8.68 0.04 -5.33
N ARG A 28 -7.81 1.01 -5.62
CA ARG A 28 -7.00 1.03 -6.85
C ARG A 28 -5.58 0.52 -6.69
N ASP A 29 -4.95 0.70 -5.53
CA ASP A 29 -3.57 0.25 -5.32
C ASP A 29 -3.53 -1.10 -4.58
N LEU A 30 -4.51 -1.38 -3.71
CA LEU A 30 -4.65 -2.68 -3.04
C LEU A 30 -5.64 -3.63 -3.70
N GLY A 31 -6.53 -3.16 -4.59
CA GLY A 31 -7.49 -4.01 -5.28
C GLY A 31 -7.05 -4.45 -6.68
N ASP A 32 -6.00 -3.85 -7.21
CA ASP A 32 -5.49 -4.07 -8.56
C ASP A 32 -4.11 -4.75 -8.49
N ALA A 33 -4.00 -5.93 -9.10
CA ALA A 33 -2.80 -6.75 -9.03
C ALA A 33 -1.59 -6.09 -9.70
N ASP A 34 -1.80 -5.33 -10.79
CA ASP A 34 -0.71 -4.69 -11.52
C ASP A 34 -0.16 -3.50 -10.72
N ARG A 35 -1.05 -2.69 -10.13
CA ARG A 35 -0.63 -1.58 -9.25
C ARG A 35 0.03 -2.07 -7.97
N TYR A 36 -0.52 -3.11 -7.35
CA TYR A 36 0.08 -3.71 -6.17
C TYR A 36 1.49 -4.24 -6.46
N THR A 37 1.64 -5.00 -7.56
CA THR A 37 2.94 -5.55 -7.97
C THR A 37 3.92 -4.43 -8.31
N ALA A 38 3.48 -3.38 -9.00
CA ALA A 38 4.31 -2.22 -9.29
C ALA A 38 4.78 -1.48 -8.03
N ALA A 39 3.97 -1.45 -6.96
CA ALA A 39 4.37 -0.91 -5.67
C ALA A 39 5.41 -1.80 -4.95
N MET A 40 5.30 -3.12 -5.09
CA MET A 40 6.19 -4.10 -4.44
C MET A 40 7.48 -4.36 -5.21
N SER A 41 7.50 -4.15 -6.53
CA SER A 41 8.65 -4.47 -7.40
C SER A 41 9.97 -3.83 -6.93
N PRO A 42 10.02 -2.55 -6.48
CA PRO A 42 11.25 -1.93 -5.96
C PRO A 42 11.82 -2.62 -4.71
N LEU A 43 11.02 -3.39 -3.97
CA LEU A 43 11.48 -4.11 -2.79
C LEU A 43 12.40 -5.28 -3.14
N ALA A 44 12.38 -5.77 -4.38
CA ALA A 44 13.33 -6.76 -4.87
C ALA A 44 14.79 -6.28 -4.76
N GLU A 45 15.01 -4.97 -4.81
CA GLU A 45 16.34 -4.36 -4.73
C GLU A 45 16.64 -3.80 -3.32
N ASN A 46 15.71 -3.95 -2.37
CA ASN A 46 15.91 -3.46 -1.02
C ASN A 46 16.75 -4.46 -0.20
N PRO A 47 17.93 -4.06 0.32
CA PRO A 47 18.84 -4.99 0.99
C PRO A 47 18.24 -5.61 2.26
N ALA A 48 17.40 -4.88 3.00
CA ALA A 48 16.74 -5.42 4.19
C ALA A 48 15.71 -6.50 3.80
N VAL A 49 15.00 -6.32 2.70
CA VAL A 49 14.03 -7.30 2.20
C VAL A 49 14.74 -8.51 1.61
N GLN A 50 15.79 -8.31 0.80
CA GLN A 50 16.62 -9.38 0.26
C GLN A 50 17.21 -10.24 1.38
N GLU A 51 17.76 -9.63 2.43
CA GLU A 51 18.35 -10.36 3.55
C GLU A 51 17.34 -11.28 4.25
N VAL A 52 16.13 -10.78 4.48
CA VAL A 52 15.02 -11.58 5.05
C VAL A 52 14.69 -12.75 4.12
N VAL A 53 14.49 -12.50 2.82
CA VAL A 53 14.15 -13.54 1.83
C VAL A 53 15.24 -14.60 1.75
N VAL A 54 16.50 -14.18 1.64
CA VAL A 54 17.67 -15.07 1.59
C VAL A 54 17.75 -15.90 2.86
N THR A 55 17.64 -15.28 4.04
CA THR A 55 17.71 -15.96 5.34
C THR A 55 16.60 -16.99 5.51
N HIS A 56 15.35 -16.65 5.18
CA HIS A 56 14.23 -17.59 5.28
C HIS A 56 14.35 -18.73 4.28
N THR A 57 14.74 -18.44 3.04
CA THR A 57 14.92 -19.44 2.00
C THR A 57 16.07 -20.38 2.34
N ALA A 58 17.21 -19.84 2.76
CA ALA A 58 18.35 -20.62 3.24
C ALA A 58 17.95 -21.56 4.37
N ARG A 59 17.27 -21.05 5.41
CA ARG A 59 16.80 -21.87 6.53
C ARG A 59 15.85 -22.98 6.10
N ALA A 60 14.93 -22.69 5.16
CA ALA A 60 13.99 -23.67 4.64
C ALA A 60 14.68 -24.79 3.84
N LEU A 61 15.68 -24.45 3.02
CA LEU A 61 16.48 -25.43 2.28
C LEU A 61 17.40 -26.23 3.21
N THR A 62 18.11 -25.57 4.10
CA THR A 62 18.98 -26.20 5.11
C THR A 62 18.20 -27.17 5.98
N GLY A 63 16.97 -26.84 6.39
CA GLY A 63 16.13 -27.73 7.19
C GLY A 63 15.78 -29.06 6.51
N GLN A 64 15.99 -29.17 5.19
CA GLN A 64 15.79 -30.40 4.41
C GLN A 64 17.09 -31.17 4.17
N ILE A 65 18.25 -30.59 4.48
CA ILE A 65 19.58 -31.17 4.25
C ILE A 65 20.22 -31.46 5.61
N ASP A 66 20.50 -32.73 5.90
CA ASP A 66 21.34 -33.13 7.03
C ASP A 66 22.76 -33.43 6.54
N ALA A 67 23.66 -32.47 6.71
CA ALA A 67 25.08 -32.59 6.36
C ALA A 67 25.98 -32.85 7.59
N GLY A 68 25.38 -33.11 8.76
CA GLY A 68 26.10 -33.38 10.01
C GLY A 68 27.19 -32.34 10.32
N PRO A 69 28.48 -32.73 10.42
CA PRO A 69 29.56 -31.80 10.79
C PRO A 69 29.83 -30.69 9.75
N PHE A 70 29.31 -30.82 8.52
CA PHE A 70 29.52 -29.84 7.45
C PHE A 70 28.36 -28.85 7.28
N GLN A 71 27.35 -28.89 8.16
CA GLN A 71 26.15 -28.05 8.05
C GLN A 71 26.46 -26.57 7.88
N ALA A 72 27.37 -26.03 8.71
CA ALA A 72 27.76 -24.62 8.65
C ALA A 72 28.37 -24.22 7.29
N GLY A 73 29.07 -25.14 6.62
CA GLY A 73 29.61 -24.89 5.28
C GLY A 73 28.53 -24.87 4.21
N VAL A 74 27.54 -25.77 4.32
CA VAL A 74 26.36 -25.78 3.43
C VAL A 74 25.55 -24.49 3.61
N ASP A 75 25.34 -24.06 4.86
CA ASP A 75 24.61 -22.82 5.16
C ASP A 75 25.27 -21.59 4.54
N ALA A 76 26.60 -21.47 4.68
CA ALA A 76 27.34 -20.37 4.09
C ALA A 76 27.29 -20.38 2.56
N LEU A 77 27.43 -21.55 1.93
CA LEU A 77 27.36 -21.70 0.48
C LEU A 77 25.96 -21.38 -0.07
N LEU A 78 24.91 -21.84 0.62
CA LEU A 78 23.53 -21.53 0.25
C LEU A 78 23.23 -20.05 0.41
N GLY A 79 23.68 -19.43 1.52
CA GLY A 79 23.55 -18.00 1.75
C GLY A 79 24.19 -17.18 0.62
N GLU A 80 25.44 -17.47 0.27
CA GLU A 80 26.16 -16.78 -0.82
C GLU A 80 25.48 -16.98 -2.18
N ALA A 81 25.07 -18.21 -2.49
CA ALA A 81 24.39 -18.51 -3.76
C ALA A 81 23.04 -17.79 -3.87
N LEU A 82 22.27 -17.73 -2.78
CA LEU A 82 20.99 -17.03 -2.73
C LEU A 82 21.18 -15.51 -2.81
N HIS A 83 22.21 -14.95 -2.17
CA HIS A 83 22.55 -13.54 -2.28
C HIS A 83 22.94 -13.18 -3.71
N SER A 84 23.81 -13.99 -4.33
CA SER A 84 24.17 -13.84 -5.75
C SER A 84 22.97 -13.96 -6.69
N PHE A 85 21.99 -14.81 -6.35
CA PHE A 85 20.75 -14.91 -7.12
C PHE A 85 19.86 -13.67 -6.95
N ALA A 86 19.77 -13.11 -5.73
CA ALA A 86 18.96 -11.93 -5.43
C ALA A 86 19.35 -10.70 -6.27
N ASP A 87 20.61 -10.61 -6.69
CA ASP A 87 21.11 -9.54 -7.57
C ASP A 87 20.77 -9.73 -9.06
N THR A 88 20.15 -10.84 -9.43
CA THR A 88 19.88 -11.16 -10.85
C THR A 88 18.56 -10.57 -11.36
N PRO A 89 18.42 -10.35 -12.68
CA PRO A 89 17.13 -10.05 -13.30
C PRO A 89 16.09 -11.17 -13.09
N ALA A 90 16.54 -12.43 -13.01
CA ALA A 90 15.66 -13.57 -12.78
C ALA A 90 14.97 -13.52 -11.40
N TYR A 91 15.68 -13.06 -10.37
CA TYR A 91 15.08 -12.81 -9.06
C TYR A 91 13.97 -11.76 -9.13
N ARG A 92 14.16 -10.68 -9.88
CA ARG A 92 13.14 -9.63 -10.06
C ARG A 92 11.87 -10.17 -10.72
N THR A 93 12.01 -10.96 -11.78
CA THR A 93 10.86 -11.63 -12.41
C THR A 93 10.15 -12.58 -11.44
N ALA A 94 10.91 -13.39 -10.69
CA ALA A 94 10.36 -14.30 -9.69
C ALA A 94 9.66 -13.55 -8.54
N TRP A 95 10.21 -12.42 -8.11
CA TRP A 95 9.64 -11.53 -7.10
C TRP A 95 8.30 -10.96 -7.55
N ASP A 96 8.21 -10.42 -8.76
CA ASP A 96 6.97 -9.85 -9.29
C ASP A 96 5.89 -10.93 -9.46
N ALA A 97 6.25 -12.10 -9.99
CA ALA A 97 5.32 -13.23 -10.12
C ALA A 97 4.83 -13.73 -8.74
N ALA A 98 5.74 -13.84 -7.76
CA ALA A 98 5.40 -14.23 -6.41
C ALA A 98 4.43 -13.23 -5.74
N ASN A 99 4.69 -11.93 -5.88
CA ASN A 99 3.81 -10.88 -5.34
C ASN A 99 2.43 -10.89 -6.01
N ARG A 100 2.36 -11.00 -7.34
CA ARG A 100 1.10 -11.07 -8.08
C ARG A 100 0.26 -12.25 -7.62
N ALA A 101 0.89 -13.41 -7.47
CA ALA A 101 0.20 -14.61 -7.06
C ALA A 101 -0.22 -14.53 -5.58
N ALA A 102 0.63 -14.03 -4.68
CA ALA A 102 0.28 -13.82 -3.27
C ALA A 102 -0.94 -12.87 -3.14
N HIS A 103 -0.95 -11.80 -3.92
CA HIS A 103 -2.07 -10.87 -4.00
C HIS A 103 -3.36 -11.55 -4.50
N ALA A 104 -3.27 -12.37 -5.54
CA ALA A 104 -4.41 -13.12 -6.08
C ALA A 104 -5.00 -14.09 -5.03
N ALA A 105 -4.16 -14.81 -4.29
CA ALA A 105 -4.63 -15.63 -3.16
C ALA A 105 -5.34 -14.80 -2.10
N PHE A 106 -4.76 -13.67 -1.72
CA PHE A 106 -5.32 -12.80 -0.69
C PHE A 106 -6.71 -12.28 -1.09
N LEU A 107 -6.87 -11.77 -2.32
CA LEU A 107 -8.16 -11.32 -2.84
C LEU A 107 -9.16 -12.46 -2.98
N HIS A 108 -8.71 -13.64 -3.42
CA HIS A 108 -9.56 -14.83 -3.50
C HIS A 108 -10.11 -15.17 -2.11
N ALA A 109 -9.24 -15.26 -1.10
CA ALA A 109 -9.59 -15.55 0.28
C ALA A 109 -10.55 -14.51 0.90
N LEU A 110 -10.44 -13.23 0.48
CA LEU A 110 -11.36 -12.17 0.90
C LEU A 110 -12.74 -12.25 0.24
N THR A 111 -12.81 -12.71 -1.01
CA THR A 111 -14.05 -12.74 -1.83
C THR A 111 -14.83 -14.04 -1.67
N THR A 112 -14.17 -15.17 -1.46
CA THR A 112 -14.80 -16.50 -1.32
C THR A 112 -14.97 -16.96 0.13
N GLY A 113 -14.31 -16.31 1.08
CA GLY A 113 -14.39 -16.66 2.51
C GLY A 113 -15.79 -16.43 3.11
N HIS A 114 -16.40 -17.49 3.64
CA HIS A 114 -17.63 -17.44 4.43
C HIS A 114 -17.28 -17.63 5.92
N GLY A 115 -17.59 -16.66 6.79
CA GLY A 115 -17.32 -16.74 8.24
C GLY A 115 -16.00 -16.11 8.71
N ASN A 116 -15.56 -16.48 9.93
CA ASN A 116 -14.39 -15.92 10.62
C ASN A 116 -13.07 -16.65 10.32
N ALA A 117 -13.10 -17.82 9.67
CA ALA A 117 -11.90 -18.56 9.31
C ALA A 117 -11.58 -18.36 7.83
N VAL A 118 -10.35 -17.94 7.54
CA VAL A 118 -9.84 -17.76 6.17
C VAL A 118 -8.72 -18.77 5.96
N THR A 119 -9.05 -19.90 5.35
CA THR A 119 -8.05 -20.85 4.84
C THR A 119 -7.49 -20.29 3.54
N ILE A 120 -6.27 -19.76 3.57
CA ILE A 120 -5.58 -19.33 2.35
C ILE A 120 -5.04 -20.59 1.67
N ASP A 121 -5.72 -21.04 0.63
CA ASP A 121 -5.19 -22.09 -0.25
C ASP A 121 -4.16 -21.45 -1.19
N LEU A 122 -2.87 -21.73 -0.94
CA LEU A 122 -1.75 -21.26 -1.76
C LEU A 122 -1.55 -22.13 -3.01
N ALA A 123 -2.29 -23.23 -3.18
CA ALA A 123 -2.14 -24.10 -4.35
C ALA A 123 -2.39 -23.39 -5.71
N PRO A 124 -3.37 -22.49 -5.87
CA PRO A 124 -3.59 -21.76 -7.12
C PRO A 124 -2.45 -20.76 -7.43
N VAL A 125 -1.83 -20.20 -6.39
CA VAL A 125 -0.72 -19.24 -6.47
C VAL A 125 0.52 -19.91 -7.01
N VAL A 126 0.88 -21.06 -6.44
CA VAL A 126 2.04 -21.84 -6.91
C VAL A 126 1.82 -22.35 -8.34
N ALA A 127 0.58 -22.69 -8.71
CA ALA A 127 0.24 -23.07 -10.07
C ALA A 127 0.38 -21.90 -11.07
N GLN A 128 0.00 -20.68 -10.67
CA GLN A 128 0.12 -19.48 -11.51
C GLN A 128 1.57 -18.99 -11.63
N ILE A 129 2.33 -18.99 -10.52
CA ILE A 129 3.78 -18.73 -10.52
C ILE A 129 4.49 -19.71 -11.46
N LYS A 130 4.13 -20.99 -11.39
CA LYS A 130 4.68 -22.00 -12.31
C LYS A 130 4.33 -21.70 -13.76
N SER A 131 3.10 -21.32 -14.07
CA SER A 131 2.71 -21.02 -15.46
C SER A 131 3.41 -19.77 -16.01
N GLU A 132 3.59 -18.73 -15.20
CA GLU A 132 4.29 -17.50 -15.61
C GLU A 132 5.81 -17.75 -15.76
N LEU A 133 6.44 -18.47 -14.83
CA LEU A 133 7.86 -18.83 -14.92
C LEU A 133 8.17 -19.75 -16.12
N VAL A 134 7.23 -20.61 -16.51
CA VAL A 134 7.35 -21.45 -17.72
C VAL A 134 7.14 -20.63 -18.99
N ALA A 135 6.25 -19.63 -18.98
CA ALA A 135 6.04 -18.73 -20.11
C ALA A 135 7.22 -17.79 -20.36
N ASP A 136 7.93 -17.37 -19.31
CA ASP A 136 9.11 -16.50 -19.36
C ASP A 136 10.44 -17.27 -19.50
N GLU A 137 10.40 -18.56 -19.86
CA GLU A 137 11.56 -19.44 -20.10
C GLU A 137 12.57 -19.53 -18.92
N VAL A 138 12.09 -19.36 -17.68
CA VAL A 138 12.96 -19.46 -16.50
C VAL A 138 13.38 -20.92 -16.28
N PRO A 139 14.69 -21.25 -16.29
CA PRO A 139 15.14 -22.62 -16.11
C PRO A 139 14.72 -23.16 -14.72
N PHE A 140 14.37 -24.45 -14.67
CA PHE A 140 13.94 -25.19 -13.47
C PHE A 140 12.49 -24.96 -12.97
N ALA A 141 11.69 -24.11 -13.61
CA ALA A 141 10.28 -23.86 -13.25
C ALA A 141 9.41 -25.14 -13.21
N ASP A 142 9.68 -26.09 -14.10
CA ASP A 142 8.91 -27.35 -14.22
C ASP A 142 9.02 -28.26 -12.99
N ARG A 143 10.12 -28.13 -12.23
CA ARG A 143 10.47 -29.01 -11.11
C ARG A 143 9.96 -28.54 -9.76
N ILE A 144 9.33 -27.36 -9.68
CA ILE A 144 8.73 -26.85 -8.45
C ILE A 144 7.53 -27.75 -8.09
N PRO A 145 7.59 -28.51 -6.96
CA PRO A 145 6.48 -29.33 -6.51
C PRO A 145 5.35 -28.43 -5.98
N VAL A 146 4.13 -28.61 -6.50
CA VAL A 146 2.92 -28.01 -5.94
C VAL A 146 2.51 -28.77 -4.68
N THR A 147 3.21 -28.51 -3.58
CA THR A 147 2.78 -29.01 -2.27
C THR A 147 1.61 -28.17 -1.79
N ARG A 148 0.53 -28.83 -1.32
CA ARG A 148 -0.59 -28.16 -0.64
C ARG A 148 -0.09 -27.55 0.67
N LEU A 149 0.43 -26.33 0.60
CA LEU A 149 0.71 -25.50 1.76
C LEU A 149 -0.61 -24.86 2.21
N SER A 150 -1.41 -25.64 2.93
CA SER A 150 -2.50 -25.10 3.75
C SER A 150 -1.86 -24.52 5.00
N VAL A 151 -1.34 -23.30 4.90
CA VAL A 151 -0.88 -22.54 6.07
C VAL A 151 -2.14 -21.98 6.72
N GLU A 152 -2.43 -22.44 7.93
CA GLU A 152 -3.46 -21.88 8.79
C GLU A 152 -2.99 -20.49 9.24
N VAL A 153 -3.22 -19.49 8.38
CA VAL A 153 -2.83 -18.10 8.64
C VAL A 153 -3.80 -17.52 9.66
N MET A 154 -3.39 -17.62 10.92
CA MET A 154 -3.69 -16.73 12.04
C MET A 154 -5.16 -16.28 12.15
N GLU A 155 -5.86 -16.86 13.12
CA GLU A 155 -7.18 -16.42 13.58
C GLU A 155 -7.06 -14.99 14.16
N TYR A 156 -7.28 -13.98 13.32
CA TYR A 156 -7.40 -12.60 13.79
C TYR A 156 -8.81 -12.41 14.36
N ASP A 157 -8.89 -12.05 15.65
CA ASP A 157 -10.11 -11.81 16.43
C ASP A 157 -11.13 -10.83 15.79
N ASN A 158 -10.82 -10.19 14.66
CA ASN A 158 -11.69 -9.23 14.00
C ASN A 158 -11.60 -9.17 12.46
N LEU A 159 -11.37 -10.30 11.78
CA LEU A 159 -11.42 -10.38 10.30
C LEU A 159 -12.75 -9.86 9.71
N GLY A 160 -13.86 -10.02 10.44
CA GLY A 160 -15.16 -9.48 10.05
C GLY A 160 -15.20 -7.94 9.97
N ALA A 161 -14.53 -7.25 10.90
CA ALA A 161 -14.45 -5.78 10.91
C ALA A 161 -13.55 -5.26 9.79
N LEU A 162 -12.41 -5.92 9.56
CA LEU A 162 -11.51 -5.66 8.43
C LEU A 162 -12.23 -5.82 7.08
N ARG A 163 -12.95 -6.93 6.89
CA ARG A 163 -13.72 -7.20 5.66
C ARG A 163 -14.89 -6.22 5.47
N LYS A 164 -15.52 -5.76 6.55
CA LYS A 164 -16.58 -4.74 6.50
C LYS A 164 -16.01 -3.35 6.17
N GLY A 165 -14.88 -2.99 6.77
CA GLY A 165 -14.13 -1.77 6.46
C GLY A 165 -13.67 -1.74 5.02
N PHE A 166 -13.03 -2.80 4.53
CA PHE A 166 -12.57 -2.92 3.15
C PHE A 166 -13.73 -2.84 2.14
N ARG A 167 -14.88 -3.49 2.41
CA ARG A 167 -16.09 -3.35 1.56
C ARG A 167 -16.63 -1.93 1.55
N MET A 168 -16.71 -1.27 2.71
CA MET A 168 -17.13 0.13 2.77
C MET A 168 -16.15 1.04 2.01
N LEU A 169 -14.86 0.73 2.08
CA LEU A 169 -13.80 1.50 1.45
C LEU A 169 -13.77 1.33 -0.07
N GLN A 170 -13.98 0.10 -0.59
CA GLN A 170 -14.15 -0.18 -2.02
C GLN A 170 -15.38 0.52 -2.61
N ILE A 171 -16.54 0.44 -1.95
CA ILE A 171 -17.76 1.14 -2.42
C ILE A 171 -17.53 2.65 -2.47
N ALA A 172 -16.76 3.17 -1.51
CA ALA A 172 -16.47 4.60 -1.43
C ALA A 172 -15.29 5.04 -2.32
N GLY A 173 -14.48 4.12 -2.86
CA GLY A 173 -13.20 4.40 -3.55
C GLY A 173 -13.30 5.34 -4.74
N VAL A 174 -14.39 5.27 -5.51
CA VAL A 174 -14.66 6.19 -6.64
C VAL A 174 -15.64 7.30 -6.26
N TRP A 175 -16.61 7.01 -5.39
CA TRP A 175 -17.68 7.97 -5.06
C TRP A 175 -17.24 9.08 -4.10
N LEU A 176 -16.35 8.80 -3.13
CA LEU A 176 -15.82 9.81 -2.19
C LEU A 176 -14.98 10.89 -2.89
N PRO A 177 -14.02 10.56 -3.79
CA PRO A 177 -13.29 11.55 -4.57
C PRO A 177 -14.19 12.44 -5.44
N VAL A 178 -15.24 11.87 -6.02
CA VAL A 178 -16.20 12.64 -6.84
C VAL A 178 -17.04 13.57 -5.95
N LEU A 179 -17.52 13.07 -4.82
CA LEU A 179 -18.31 13.86 -3.88
C LEU A 179 -17.49 15.00 -3.26
N THR A 180 -16.22 14.77 -2.92
CA THR A 180 -15.31 15.83 -2.45
C THR A 180 -15.12 16.92 -3.47
N LEU A 181 -14.88 16.56 -4.73
CA LEU A 181 -14.73 17.53 -5.81
C LEU A 181 -16.00 18.35 -5.99
N LEU A 182 -17.17 17.70 -6.01
CA LEU A 182 -18.47 18.36 -6.12
C LEU A 182 -18.71 19.31 -4.94
N LEU A 183 -18.40 18.90 -3.71
CA LEU A 183 -18.51 19.73 -2.51
C LEU A 183 -17.54 20.91 -2.53
N ALA A 184 -16.31 20.71 -2.98
CA ALA A 184 -15.32 21.79 -3.12
C ALA A 184 -15.77 22.83 -4.15
N VAL A 185 -16.25 22.39 -5.31
CA VAL A 185 -16.81 23.28 -6.35
C VAL A 185 -18.04 24.02 -5.83
N SER A 186 -18.94 23.31 -5.13
CA SER A 186 -20.16 23.88 -4.52
C SER A 186 -19.83 24.93 -3.46
N ALA A 187 -18.83 24.67 -2.62
CA ALA A 187 -18.36 25.61 -1.60
C ALA A 187 -17.86 26.93 -2.22
N VAL A 188 -17.14 26.84 -3.34
CA VAL A 188 -16.66 28.01 -4.09
C VAL A 188 -17.81 28.74 -4.79
N ALA A 189 -18.76 28.01 -5.38
CA ALA A 189 -19.90 28.58 -6.10
C ALA A 189 -20.86 29.36 -5.20
N VAL A 190 -21.12 28.88 -3.97
CA VAL A 190 -22.06 29.50 -3.02
C VAL A 190 -21.48 30.76 -2.34
N ALA A 191 -20.16 30.94 -2.37
CA ALA A 191 -19.47 32.00 -1.63
C ALA A 191 -19.65 33.41 -2.22
N VAL A 192 -20.30 34.29 -1.44
CA VAL A 192 -20.47 35.73 -1.74
C VAL A 192 -19.13 36.48 -1.85
N ARG A 193 -18.10 36.00 -1.15
CA ARG A 193 -16.72 36.51 -1.24
C ARG A 193 -15.83 35.40 -1.76
N ARG A 194 -15.93 35.11 -3.06
CA ARG A 194 -15.16 34.05 -3.76
C ARG A 194 -13.70 33.99 -3.34
N ARG A 195 -13.06 35.14 -3.09
CA ARG A 195 -11.67 35.23 -2.64
C ARG A 195 -11.38 34.66 -1.25
N ARG A 196 -12.20 34.97 -0.24
CA ARG A 196 -12.00 34.40 1.12
C ARG A 196 -12.33 32.91 1.14
N ALA A 197 -13.30 32.49 0.32
CA ALA A 197 -13.63 31.08 0.16
C ALA A 197 -12.48 30.31 -0.49
N VAL A 198 -11.87 30.81 -1.58
CA VAL A 198 -10.73 30.11 -2.21
C VAL A 198 -9.53 29.98 -1.27
N ILE A 199 -9.20 31.02 -0.50
CA ILE A 199 -8.11 30.93 0.50
C ILE A 199 -8.45 29.89 1.58
N ALA A 200 -9.68 29.89 2.10
CA ALA A 200 -10.09 28.96 3.13
C ALA A 200 -10.20 27.52 2.63
N THR A 201 -10.64 27.29 1.39
CA THR A 201 -10.63 25.97 0.74
C THR A 201 -9.20 25.49 0.49
N GLY A 202 -8.30 26.36 0.00
CA GLY A 202 -6.88 26.02 -0.18
C GLY A 202 -6.18 25.64 1.13
N LEU A 203 -6.46 26.38 2.21
CA LEU A 203 -5.99 26.03 3.55
C LEU A 203 -6.63 24.74 4.08
N GLY A 204 -7.93 24.52 3.83
CA GLY A 204 -8.61 23.27 4.21
C GLY A 204 -7.99 22.05 3.52
N LEU A 205 -7.66 22.16 2.23
CA LEU A 205 -6.92 21.13 1.48
C LEU A 205 -5.53 20.89 2.07
N ALA A 206 -4.79 21.96 2.38
CA ALA A 206 -3.48 21.85 2.99
C ALA A 206 -3.53 21.15 4.36
N VAL A 207 -4.52 21.50 5.20
CA VAL A 207 -4.74 20.84 6.50
C VAL A 207 -5.11 19.37 6.30
N GLY A 208 -6.01 19.05 5.37
CA GLY A 208 -6.38 17.66 5.06
C GLY A 208 -5.17 16.83 4.58
N ALA A 209 -4.29 17.42 3.77
CA ALA A 209 -3.05 16.79 3.32
C ALA A 209 -2.06 16.54 4.47
N VAL A 210 -1.88 17.51 5.37
CA VAL A 210 -1.04 17.34 6.56
C VAL A 210 -1.60 16.26 7.49
N LEU A 211 -2.93 16.24 7.70
CA LEU A 211 -3.59 15.20 8.48
C LEU A 211 -3.35 13.82 7.87
N LEU A 212 -3.53 13.66 6.55
CA LEU A 212 -3.26 12.40 5.86
C LEU A 212 -1.81 11.94 6.09
N TRP A 213 -0.85 12.85 5.90
CA TRP A 213 0.57 12.55 6.08
C TRP A 213 0.88 12.14 7.53
N LEU A 214 0.35 12.86 8.52
CA LEU A 214 0.50 12.50 9.93
C LEU A 214 -0.13 11.15 10.26
N THR A 215 -1.30 10.83 9.70
CA THR A 215 -1.94 9.53 9.91
C THR A 215 -1.06 8.39 9.39
N VAL A 216 -0.50 8.53 8.18
CA VAL A 216 0.42 7.53 7.61
C VAL A 216 1.67 7.36 8.49
N GLU A 217 2.26 8.46 8.96
CA GLU A 217 3.46 8.41 9.80
C GLU A 217 3.19 7.80 11.19
N VAL A 218 2.05 8.13 11.81
CA VAL A 218 1.66 7.54 13.11
C VAL A 218 1.37 6.06 12.96
N CYS A 219 0.63 5.65 11.92
CA CYS A 219 0.38 4.24 11.65
C CYS A 219 1.69 3.47 11.40
N ARG A 220 2.64 4.05 10.67
CA ARG A 220 3.98 3.45 10.49
C ARG A 220 4.64 3.16 11.83
N ARG A 221 4.62 4.10 12.77
CA ARG A 221 5.23 3.92 14.10
C ARG A 221 4.54 2.82 14.89
N LEU A 222 3.21 2.86 14.98
CA LEU A 222 2.43 1.85 15.70
C LEU A 222 2.70 0.45 15.13
N THR A 223 2.69 0.29 13.81
CA THR A 223 2.98 -1.00 13.17
C THR A 223 4.41 -1.47 13.43
N LEU A 224 5.40 -0.57 13.40
CA LEU A 224 6.80 -0.96 13.59
C LEU A 224 7.20 -1.16 15.07
N ASP A 225 6.46 -0.56 16.00
CA ASP A 225 6.66 -0.69 17.43
C ASP A 225 6.05 -1.98 17.99
N ASP A 226 4.95 -2.46 17.41
CA ASP A 226 4.27 -3.70 17.79
C ASP A 226 4.85 -4.97 17.12
N LEU A 227 5.92 -4.84 16.31
CA LEU A 227 6.55 -5.99 15.66
C LEU A 227 7.25 -6.90 16.69
N PRO A 228 6.99 -8.21 16.66
CA PRO A 228 7.72 -9.16 17.48
C PRO A 228 9.20 -9.21 17.05
N ALA A 229 10.08 -9.54 18.00
CA ALA A 229 11.54 -9.38 17.86
C ALA A 229 12.19 -10.26 16.78
N ASP A 230 11.45 -11.22 16.24
CA ASP A 230 11.83 -12.11 15.16
C ASP A 230 11.65 -11.49 13.76
N ILE A 231 10.93 -10.37 13.64
CA ILE A 231 10.70 -9.69 12.36
C ILE A 231 11.68 -8.54 12.18
N ASP A 232 12.37 -8.49 11.03
CA ASP A 232 13.24 -7.39 10.68
C ASP A 232 12.43 -6.09 10.45
N ARG A 233 12.67 -5.11 11.33
CA ARG A 233 12.00 -3.80 11.30
C ARG A 233 12.29 -3.00 10.03
N ALA A 234 13.48 -3.13 9.45
CA ALA A 234 13.85 -2.42 8.23
C ALA A 234 13.11 -2.98 7.02
N ALA A 235 12.99 -4.31 6.91
CA ALA A 235 12.22 -4.96 5.86
C ALA A 235 10.72 -4.61 5.97
N ALA A 236 10.14 -4.70 7.16
CA ALA A 236 8.75 -4.32 7.40
C ALA A 236 8.48 -2.83 7.08
N GLY A 237 9.44 -1.96 7.44
CA GLY A 237 9.39 -0.54 7.10
C GLY A 237 9.39 -0.29 5.60
N ALA A 238 10.24 -1.01 4.85
CA ALA A 238 10.29 -0.91 3.39
C ALA A 238 8.96 -1.30 2.73
N VAL A 239 8.35 -2.41 3.18
CA VAL A 239 7.03 -2.85 2.70
C VAL A 239 5.95 -1.80 3.00
N TYR A 240 5.94 -1.24 4.21
CA TYR A 240 5.00 -0.18 4.59
C TYR A 240 5.17 1.07 3.73
N ASP A 241 6.42 1.49 3.52
CA ASP A 241 6.75 2.67 2.74
C ASP A 241 6.39 2.50 1.25
N ALA A 242 6.59 1.30 0.69
CA ALA A 242 6.17 0.94 -0.66
C ALA A 242 4.65 1.02 -0.82
N LEU A 243 3.89 0.42 0.10
CA LEU A 243 2.43 0.44 0.08
C LEU A 243 1.84 1.85 0.25
N THR A 244 2.44 2.67 1.10
CA THR A 244 1.93 4.02 1.41
C THR A 244 2.52 5.12 0.53
N ALA A 245 3.39 4.79 -0.42
CA ALA A 245 4.02 5.75 -1.32
C ALA A 245 2.99 6.59 -2.09
N PHE A 246 1.90 5.97 -2.57
CA PHE A 246 0.81 6.68 -3.25
C PHE A 246 0.11 7.70 -2.34
N LEU A 247 -0.20 7.32 -1.10
CA LEU A 247 -0.83 8.21 -0.12
C LEU A 247 0.07 9.41 0.21
N ARG A 248 1.37 9.16 0.39
CA ARG A 248 2.37 10.19 0.66
C ARG A 248 2.52 11.15 -0.52
N THR A 249 2.55 10.62 -1.74
CA THR A 249 2.62 11.42 -2.98
C THR A 249 1.37 12.27 -3.14
N THR A 250 0.19 11.68 -2.93
CA THR A 250 -1.10 12.37 -2.99
C THR A 250 -1.18 13.49 -1.95
N ALA A 251 -0.75 13.24 -0.71
CA ALA A 251 -0.69 14.27 0.33
C ALA A 251 0.17 15.47 -0.11
N TRP A 252 1.37 15.23 -0.64
CA TRP A 252 2.25 16.30 -1.13
C TRP A 252 1.64 17.09 -2.30
N VAL A 253 1.05 16.41 -3.28
CA VAL A 253 0.41 17.06 -4.42
C VAL A 253 -0.77 17.93 -3.96
N VAL A 254 -1.64 17.41 -3.09
CA VAL A 254 -2.79 18.15 -2.56
C VAL A 254 -2.34 19.33 -1.71
N LEU A 255 -1.27 19.17 -0.91
CA LEU A 255 -0.67 20.24 -0.13
C LEU A 255 -0.19 21.39 -1.03
N LEU A 256 0.57 21.06 -2.08
CA LEU A 256 1.09 22.06 -3.03
C LEU A 256 -0.04 22.77 -3.77
N ILE A 257 -1.06 22.04 -4.23
CA ILE A 257 -2.24 22.62 -4.91
C ILE A 257 -3.00 23.54 -3.96
N GLY A 258 -3.25 23.10 -2.71
CA GLY A 258 -3.96 23.89 -1.70
C GLY A 258 -3.24 25.20 -1.36
N LEU A 259 -1.92 25.13 -1.16
CA LEU A 259 -1.07 26.30 -0.90
C LEU A 259 -0.99 27.23 -2.11
N ALA A 260 -0.82 26.70 -3.33
CA ALA A 260 -0.78 27.49 -4.56
C ALA A 260 -2.10 28.23 -4.80
N ALA A 261 -3.24 27.56 -4.60
CA ALA A 261 -4.56 28.18 -4.71
C ALA A 261 -4.76 29.31 -3.69
N ALA A 262 -4.33 29.09 -2.43
CA ALA A 262 -4.38 30.11 -1.39
C ALA A 262 -3.49 31.33 -1.73
N LEU A 263 -2.27 31.07 -2.22
CA LEU A 263 -1.31 32.11 -2.59
C LEU A 263 -1.80 32.92 -3.80
N ALA A 264 -2.29 32.26 -4.85
CA ALA A 264 -2.82 32.92 -6.05
C ALA A 264 -4.02 33.82 -5.70
N ALA A 265 -4.93 33.35 -4.84
CA ALA A 265 -6.06 34.15 -4.35
C ALA A 265 -5.61 35.32 -3.45
N TRP A 266 -4.52 35.15 -2.72
CA TRP A 266 -3.94 36.22 -1.93
C TRP A 266 -3.30 37.30 -2.81
N VAL A 267 -2.45 36.93 -3.77
CA VAL A 267 -1.75 37.86 -4.69
C VAL A 267 -2.74 38.64 -5.58
N THR A 268 -3.68 37.95 -6.22
CA THR A 268 -4.63 38.57 -7.18
C THR A 268 -5.48 39.68 -6.60
N GLY A 269 -5.74 39.70 -5.30
CA GLY A 269 -6.41 40.86 -4.69
C GLY A 269 -5.55 41.69 -3.76
N ARG A 270 -4.23 41.49 -3.75
CA ARG A 270 -3.28 42.54 -3.37
C ARG A 270 -3.10 43.50 -4.55
N LEU A 271 -3.03 42.96 -5.77
CA LEU A 271 -2.97 43.71 -7.04
C LEU A 271 -4.23 44.51 -7.38
N ARG A 272 -5.43 44.08 -6.96
CA ARG A 272 -6.67 44.88 -7.12
C ARG A 272 -6.88 45.95 -6.05
N ARG A 273 -5.97 46.06 -5.08
CA ARG A 273 -6.03 47.06 -3.99
C ARG A 273 -5.02 48.20 -4.18
N THR A 274 -4.19 48.15 -5.22
CA THR A 274 -3.36 49.29 -5.60
C THR A 274 -4.25 50.25 -6.41
N PRO A 275 -4.41 51.51 -5.94
CA PRO A 275 -5.27 52.52 -6.55
C PRO A 275 -4.76 52.97 -7.92
#